data_AF-A0A928KZ02-F1
#
_entry.id   AF-A0A928KZ02-F1
#
_cell.length_a   1.000
_cell.length_b   1.000
_cell.length_c   1.000
_cell.angle_alpha   90.00
_cell.angle_beta   90.00
_cell.angle_gamma   90.00
#
_symmetry.space_group_name_H-M   'P 1'
#
loop_
_entity.id
_entity.type
_entity.pdbx_description
1 polymer ?
#
loop_
_entity_poly.entity_id
_entity_poly.type
_entity_poly.pdbx_seq_one_letter_code
_entity_poly.pdbx_strand_id
1 'polypeptide(L)'
;MTTLRVEGERRAENICILNSTTGEYEPIDFEKTYTLASHNYLLLEQGGGASMFKEVKVISNDGMLDVELLEIYITDYLDGVIGQEYSQAQNRVNIVSDETVLGDANKDGVLNVRDCAYIAFMLAQSKGSELPAESDYNTDETIDVRDASAIAVFLALHSLKSE
;
A
#
# COMPACT_ATOMS: atom_id res chain seq x y z
N MET A 1 -22.59 23.60 9.85
CA MET A 1 -21.97 22.28 9.65
C MET A 1 -20.63 22.54 8.99
N THR A 2 -19.54 22.55 9.75
CA THR A 2 -18.20 22.87 9.22
C THR A 2 -17.58 21.59 8.72
N THR A 3 -17.49 21.41 7.41
CA THR A 3 -16.82 20.25 6.82
C THR A 3 -15.34 20.33 7.14
N LEU A 4 -14.84 19.45 8.00
CA LEU A 4 -13.40 19.27 8.20
C LEU A 4 -12.83 18.71 6.89
N ARG A 5 -12.07 19.53 6.16
CA ARG A 5 -11.38 19.12 4.93
C ARG A 5 -9.93 18.80 5.29
N VAL A 6 -9.49 17.60 4.98
CA VAL A 6 -8.06 17.25 5.02
C VAL A 6 -7.41 17.88 3.79
N GLU A 7 -6.41 18.73 4.00
CA GLU A 7 -5.57 19.28 2.93
C GLU A 7 -4.45 18.27 2.58
N GLY A 8 -4.14 18.13 1.29
CA GLY A 8 -3.12 17.20 0.78
C GLY A 8 -3.68 15.98 0.06
N GLU A 9 -2.79 15.24 -0.60
CA GLU A 9 -3.13 13.98 -1.28
C GLU A 9 -3.49 12.89 -0.26
N ARG A 10 -4.47 12.06 -0.61
CA ARG A 10 -4.89 10.94 0.22
C ARG A 10 -3.85 9.82 0.11
N ARG A 11 -3.35 9.35 1.24
CA ARG A 11 -2.43 8.20 1.30
C ARG A 11 -3.13 6.84 1.24
N ALA A 12 -4.45 6.82 1.41
CA ALA A 12 -5.25 5.61 1.39
C ALA A 12 -6.04 5.55 0.09
N GLU A 13 -5.79 4.49 -0.68
CA GLU A 13 -6.38 4.23 -1.98
C GLU A 13 -6.94 2.82 -2.05
N ASN A 14 -7.82 2.56 -3.02
CA ASN A 14 -8.36 1.21 -3.30
C ASN A 14 -8.96 0.51 -2.07
N ILE A 15 -9.77 1.25 -1.31
CA ILE A 15 -10.45 0.73 -0.12
C ILE A 15 -11.65 -0.11 -0.57
N CYS A 16 -11.64 -1.41 -0.25
CA CYS A 16 -12.73 -2.32 -0.54
C CYS A 16 -13.32 -2.92 0.75
N ILE A 17 -14.62 -3.20 0.73
CA ILE A 17 -15.38 -3.82 1.83
C ILE A 17 -15.92 -5.15 1.33
N LEU A 18 -15.83 -6.20 2.16
CA LEU A 18 -16.40 -7.50 1.85
C LEU A 18 -17.93 -7.41 1.88
N ASN A 19 -18.58 -7.72 0.77
CA ASN A 19 -20.02 -7.87 0.71
C ASN A 19 -20.40 -9.27 1.21
N SER A 20 -21.08 -9.32 2.35
CA SER A 20 -21.49 -10.58 3.00
C SER A 20 -22.51 -11.40 2.20
N THR A 21 -23.20 -10.78 1.24
CA THR A 21 -24.19 -11.47 0.39
C THR A 21 -23.54 -12.12 -0.81
N THR A 22 -22.60 -11.44 -1.47
CA THR A 22 -21.92 -11.94 -2.67
C THR A 22 -20.65 -12.73 -2.34
N GLY A 23 -20.02 -12.46 -1.19
CA GLY A 23 -18.73 -13.03 -0.81
C GLY A 23 -17.54 -12.35 -1.48
N GLU A 24 -17.75 -11.23 -2.18
CA GLU A 24 -16.72 -10.51 -2.93
C GLU A 24 -16.39 -9.15 -2.30
N TYR A 25 -15.17 -8.68 -2.52
CA TYR A 25 -14.75 -7.33 -2.12
C TYR A 25 -15.24 -6.31 -3.15
N GLU A 26 -15.96 -5.30 -2.67
CA GLU A 26 -16.48 -4.21 -3.49
C GLU A 26 -15.85 -2.88 -3.03
N PRO A 27 -15.64 -1.90 -3.93
CA PRO A 27 -15.17 -0.57 -3.55
C PRO A 27 -16.07 0.06 -2.49
N ILE A 28 -15.47 0.77 -1.53
CA ILE A 28 -16.22 1.47 -0.50
C ILE A 28 -17.14 2.53 -1.12
N ASP A 29 -18.39 2.57 -0.66
CA ASP A 29 -19.37 3.56 -1.07
C ASP A 29 -19.47 4.64 0.01
N PHE A 30 -19.06 5.86 -0.33
CA PHE A 30 -19.00 6.97 0.63
C PHE A 30 -20.38 7.45 1.12
N GLU A 31 -21.46 7.10 0.41
CA GLU A 31 -22.84 7.46 0.80
C GLU A 31 -23.51 6.38 1.65
N LYS A 32 -22.87 5.20 1.80
CA LYS A 32 -23.40 4.10 2.62
C LYS A 32 -22.94 4.22 4.08
N THR A 33 -23.83 3.81 4.97
CA THR A 33 -23.51 3.63 6.39
C THR A 33 -23.05 2.20 6.64
N TYR A 34 -21.86 2.06 7.21
CA TYR A 34 -21.30 0.78 7.62
C TYR A 34 -21.30 0.65 9.13
N THR A 35 -21.58 -0.55 9.64
CA THR A 35 -21.36 -0.89 11.04
C THR A 35 -19.92 -1.35 11.22
N LEU A 36 -19.21 -0.72 12.14
CA LEU A 36 -17.82 -1.04 12.46
C LEU A 36 -17.73 -1.58 13.90
N ALA A 37 -16.98 -2.66 14.09
CA ALA A 37 -16.61 -3.18 15.40
C ALA A 37 -15.13 -2.86 15.68
N SER A 38 -14.84 -2.36 16.88
CA SER A 38 -13.49 -2.13 17.38
C SER A 38 -13.53 -2.03 18.91
N HIS A 39 -12.36 -1.97 19.55
CA HIS A 39 -12.22 -1.85 21.00
C HIS A 39 -12.48 -0.42 21.51
N ASN A 40 -12.79 -0.31 22.80
CA ASN A 40 -13.24 0.95 23.44
C ASN A 40 -12.24 2.10 23.32
N TYR A 41 -10.94 1.82 23.43
CA TYR A 41 -9.90 2.84 23.31
C TYR A 41 -9.98 3.62 21.98
N LEU A 42 -10.27 2.94 20.85
CA LEU A 42 -10.39 3.61 19.55
C LEU A 42 -11.72 4.36 19.39
N LEU A 43 -12.85 3.69 19.68
CA LEU A 43 -14.19 4.22 19.36
C LEU A 43 -14.70 5.21 20.43
N LEU A 44 -14.49 4.91 21.71
CA LEU A 44 -15.07 5.66 22.83
C LEU A 44 -14.10 6.67 23.44
N GLU A 45 -12.80 6.37 23.44
CA GLU A 45 -11.78 7.22 24.06
C GLU A 45 -11.00 8.08 23.05
N GLN A 46 -11.25 7.89 21.74
CA GLN A 46 -10.54 8.57 20.64
C GLN A 46 -9.01 8.43 20.72
N GLY A 47 -8.57 7.28 21.23
CA GLY A 47 -7.18 6.89 21.31
C GLY A 47 -6.47 6.99 19.95
N GLY A 48 -5.17 7.31 19.98
CA GLY A 48 -4.38 7.47 18.75
C GLY A 48 -4.82 8.63 17.83
N GLY A 49 -5.64 9.56 18.32
CA GLY A 49 -6.11 10.71 17.54
C GLY A 49 -7.33 10.42 16.66
N ALA A 50 -8.05 9.33 16.93
CA ALA A 50 -9.23 8.88 16.17
C ALA A 50 -10.49 9.71 16.45
N SER A 51 -10.34 11.03 16.41
CA SER A 51 -11.39 12.02 16.70
C SER A 51 -12.60 11.93 15.75
N MET A 52 -12.47 11.29 14.59
CA MET A 52 -13.60 11.06 13.67
C MET A 52 -14.73 10.23 14.30
N PHE A 53 -14.45 9.47 15.37
CA PHE A 53 -15.44 8.63 16.04
C PHE A 53 -16.21 9.35 17.16
N LYS A 54 -15.90 10.61 17.48
CA LYS A 54 -16.49 11.30 18.65
C LYS A 54 -18.03 11.38 18.65
N GLU A 55 -18.64 11.47 17.48
CA GLU A 55 -20.10 11.66 17.33
C GLU A 55 -20.79 10.47 16.64
N VAL A 56 -20.13 9.31 16.56
CA VAL A 56 -20.74 8.13 15.94
C VAL A 56 -21.81 7.52 16.84
N LYS A 57 -22.86 6.99 16.21
CA LYS A 57 -23.91 6.27 16.92
C LYS A 57 -23.36 4.93 17.43
N VAL A 58 -23.28 4.80 18.75
CA VAL A 58 -22.96 3.52 19.40
C VAL A 58 -24.16 2.58 19.30
N ILE A 59 -23.98 1.44 18.63
CA ILE A 59 -25.02 0.42 18.45
C ILE A 59 -25.02 -0.58 19.62
N SER A 60 -23.84 -0.93 20.12
CA SER A 60 -23.61 -1.80 21.27
C SER A 60 -22.30 -1.39 21.94
N ASN A 61 -22.28 -1.45 23.27
CA ASN A 61 -21.12 -1.17 24.14
C ASN A 61 -21.04 -2.19 25.30
N ASP A 62 -21.79 -3.27 25.18
CA ASP A 62 -21.81 -4.43 26.07
C ASP A 62 -21.03 -5.59 25.44
N GLY A 63 -20.04 -5.25 24.60
CA GLY A 63 -19.16 -6.20 23.96
C GLY A 63 -18.39 -7.03 24.99
N MET A 64 -18.06 -8.24 24.57
CA MET A 64 -17.21 -9.17 25.31
C MET A 64 -15.81 -8.57 25.54
N LEU A 65 -15.13 -8.98 26.61
CA LEU A 65 -13.72 -8.64 26.78
C LEU A 65 -12.91 -9.15 25.59
N ASP A 66 -11.87 -8.40 25.20
CA ASP A 66 -11.00 -8.76 24.07
C ASP A 66 -10.37 -10.15 24.23
N VAL A 67 -9.94 -10.50 25.44
CA VAL A 67 -9.39 -11.82 25.77
C VAL A 67 -10.46 -12.91 25.65
N GLU A 68 -11.66 -12.68 26.19
CA GLU A 68 -12.77 -13.64 26.09
C GLU A 68 -13.21 -13.84 24.63
N LEU A 69 -13.24 -12.77 23.82
CA LEU A 69 -13.58 -12.84 22.40
C LEU A 69 -12.54 -13.65 21.61
N LEU A 70 -11.26 -13.43 21.88
CA LEU A 70 -10.17 -14.21 21.27
C LEU A 70 -10.21 -15.67 21.70
N GLU A 71 -10.50 -15.95 22.97
CA GLU A 71 -10.67 -17.30 23.49
C GLU A 71 -11.78 -18.03 22.72
N ILE A 72 -12.99 -17.46 22.69
CA ILE A 72 -14.13 -18.05 21.98
C ILE A 72 -13.85 -18.23 20.49
N TYR A 73 -13.18 -17.26 19.85
CA TYR A 73 -12.83 -17.40 18.44
C TYR A 73 -11.90 -18.60 18.20
N ILE A 74 -10.89 -18.79 19.04
CA ILE A 74 -9.96 -19.92 18.90
C ILE A 74 -10.64 -21.24 19.28
N THR A 75 -11.38 -21.29 20.39
CA THR A 75 -11.96 -22.54 20.91
C THR A 75 -13.18 -22.99 20.12
N ASP A 76 -14.10 -22.08 19.80
CA ASP A 76 -15.42 -22.41 19.28
C ASP A 76 -15.50 -22.24 17.76
N TYR A 77 -14.80 -21.25 17.20
CA TYR A 77 -14.82 -21.00 15.75
C TYR A 77 -13.70 -21.71 15.00
N LEU A 78 -12.52 -21.86 15.60
CA LEU A 78 -11.37 -22.56 15.03
C LEU A 78 -11.16 -23.98 15.60
N ASP A 79 -12.12 -24.50 16.37
CA ASP A 79 -12.05 -25.83 17.00
C ASP A 79 -10.76 -26.06 17.84
N GLY A 80 -10.23 -25.01 18.45
CA GLY A 80 -9.04 -25.03 19.29
C GLY A 80 -7.70 -25.11 18.53
N VAL A 81 -7.71 -25.08 17.19
CA VAL A 81 -6.49 -25.20 16.36
C VAL A 81 -6.41 -24.05 15.37
N ILE A 82 -5.34 -23.25 15.47
CA ILE A 82 -5.08 -22.19 14.50
C ILE A 82 -4.59 -22.82 13.19
N GLY A 83 -5.38 -22.66 12.12
CA GLY A 83 -5.11 -23.24 10.81
C GLY A 83 -3.86 -22.67 10.10
N GLN A 84 -3.36 -23.40 9.10
CA GLN A 84 -2.16 -23.02 8.35
C GLN A 84 -2.35 -21.73 7.54
N GLU A 85 -3.57 -21.37 7.21
CA GLU A 85 -3.95 -20.11 6.56
C GLU A 85 -3.55 -18.86 7.36
N TYR A 86 -3.33 -19.00 8.67
CA TYR A 86 -2.82 -17.93 9.54
C TYR A 86 -1.28 -17.90 9.61
N SER A 87 -0.59 -18.84 8.95
CA SER A 87 0.88 -18.90 8.97
C SER A 87 1.56 -17.81 8.14
N GLN A 88 0.81 -17.12 7.27
CA GLN A 88 1.31 -16.08 6.39
C GLN A 88 0.36 -14.88 6.39
N ALA A 89 0.88 -13.70 6.02
CA ALA A 89 0.06 -12.52 5.86
C ALA A 89 -0.96 -12.70 4.72
N GLN A 90 -2.19 -12.23 4.95
CA GLN A 90 -3.28 -12.30 3.97
C GLN A 90 -3.37 -11.05 3.06
N ASN A 91 -2.36 -10.17 3.10
CA ASN A 91 -2.26 -8.96 2.27
C ASN A 91 -3.52 -8.07 2.29
N ARG A 92 -4.16 -7.93 3.46
CA ARG A 92 -5.33 -7.05 3.65
C ARG A 92 -4.98 -5.56 3.60
N VAL A 93 -3.70 -5.22 3.75
CA VAL A 93 -3.16 -3.86 3.64
C VAL A 93 -1.92 -3.95 2.77
N ASN A 94 -1.90 -3.19 1.68
CA ASN A 94 -0.74 -3.06 0.81
C ASN A 94 -0.13 -1.67 1.03
N ILE A 95 1.15 -1.64 1.39
CA ILE A 95 1.89 -0.39 1.48
C ILE A 95 2.48 -0.13 0.11
N VAL A 96 1.95 0.87 -0.58
CA VAL A 96 2.55 1.40 -1.79
C VAL A 96 3.54 2.47 -1.35
N SER A 97 4.84 2.19 -1.50
CA SER A 97 5.87 3.21 -1.36
C SER A 97 6.03 3.93 -2.68
N ASP A 98 5.92 5.26 -2.69
CA ASP A 98 6.08 6.11 -3.88
C ASP A 98 7.52 6.17 -4.46
N GLU A 99 8.43 5.27 -4.07
CA GLU A 99 9.85 5.36 -4.45
C GLU A 99 10.30 4.21 -5.36
N THR A 100 9.50 3.88 -6.37
CA THR A 100 10.01 3.08 -7.50
C THR A 100 9.58 3.73 -8.80
N VAL A 101 10.31 4.76 -9.20
CA VAL A 101 10.23 5.27 -10.57
C VAL A 101 10.93 4.25 -11.46
N LEU A 102 10.19 3.65 -12.41
CA LEU A 102 10.79 2.71 -13.36
C LEU A 102 11.94 3.40 -14.11
N GLY A 103 13.13 2.81 -14.04
CA GLY A 103 14.38 3.33 -14.57
C GLY A 103 15.16 4.27 -13.63
N ASP A 104 14.68 4.58 -12.43
CA ASP A 104 15.43 5.33 -11.40
C ASP A 104 16.45 4.41 -10.71
N ALA A 105 17.58 4.24 -11.40
CA ALA A 105 18.63 3.34 -10.98
C ALA A 105 19.39 3.85 -9.75
N ASN A 106 19.44 5.18 -9.54
CA ASN A 106 20.19 5.79 -8.45
C ASN A 106 19.33 6.09 -7.20
N LYS A 107 18.00 5.89 -7.29
CA LYS A 107 17.00 6.12 -6.24
C LYS A 107 16.92 7.58 -5.78
N ASP A 108 17.04 8.53 -6.71
CA ASP A 108 16.87 9.95 -6.44
C ASP A 108 15.40 10.43 -6.61
N GLY A 109 14.51 9.53 -7.03
CA GLY A 109 13.09 9.77 -7.24
C GLY A 109 12.76 10.38 -8.61
N VAL A 110 13.75 10.53 -9.51
CA VAL A 110 13.58 11.23 -10.80
C VAL A 110 14.27 10.49 -11.93
N LEU A 111 13.53 9.98 -12.92
CA LEU A 111 14.10 9.41 -14.14
C LEU A 111 14.83 10.48 -14.98
N ASN A 112 16.16 10.43 -15.03
CA ASN A 112 16.99 11.38 -15.77
C ASN A 112 18.30 10.76 -16.28
N VAL A 113 19.16 11.58 -16.89
CA VAL A 113 20.43 11.12 -17.49
C VAL A 113 21.38 10.49 -16.46
N ARG A 114 21.23 10.83 -15.17
CA ARG A 114 22.03 10.27 -14.08
C ARG A 114 21.75 8.79 -13.88
N ASP A 115 20.53 8.32 -14.14
CA ASP A 115 20.19 6.90 -14.03
C ASP A 115 20.87 6.07 -15.11
N CYS A 116 20.82 6.56 -16.36
CA CYS A 116 21.58 6.00 -17.46
C CYS A 116 23.08 5.93 -17.14
N ALA A 117 23.64 7.01 -16.58
CA ALA A 117 25.05 7.06 -16.20
C ALA A 117 25.37 6.10 -15.04
N TYR A 118 24.45 5.96 -14.08
CA TYR A 118 24.60 5.10 -12.91
C TYR A 118 24.59 3.61 -13.29
N ILE A 119 23.66 3.18 -14.15
CA ILE A 119 23.63 1.82 -14.72
C ILE A 119 24.97 1.54 -15.42
N ALA A 120 25.42 2.42 -16.32
CA ALA A 120 26.69 2.26 -17.02
C ALA A 120 27.89 2.20 -16.06
N PHE A 121 27.89 3.01 -15.00
CA PHE A 121 28.95 3.05 -13.98
C PHE A 121 29.00 1.77 -13.12
N MET A 122 27.84 1.22 -12.76
CA MET A 122 27.74 -0.02 -11.98
C MET A 122 28.14 -1.24 -12.83
N LEU A 123 27.72 -1.29 -14.09
CA LEU A 123 28.12 -2.33 -15.03
C LEU A 123 29.64 -2.31 -15.30
N ALA A 124 30.24 -1.13 -15.45
CA ALA A 124 31.68 -0.99 -15.62
C ALA A 124 32.49 -1.53 -14.42
N GLN A 125 31.92 -1.48 -13.22
CA GLN A 125 32.51 -2.03 -11.99
C GLN A 125 32.19 -3.51 -11.76
N SER A 126 31.51 -4.18 -12.72
CA SER A 126 30.99 -5.55 -12.54
C SER A 126 30.00 -5.68 -11.36
N LYS A 127 29.31 -4.58 -11.02
CA LYS A 127 28.31 -4.50 -9.94
C LYS A 127 26.87 -4.41 -10.46
N GLY A 128 26.61 -4.87 -11.68
CA GLY A 128 25.27 -4.86 -12.27
C GLY A 128 24.23 -5.60 -11.41
N SER A 129 24.65 -6.64 -10.68
CA SER A 129 23.76 -7.39 -9.77
C SER A 129 23.36 -6.64 -8.50
N GLU A 130 24.00 -5.49 -8.20
CA GLU A 130 23.64 -4.63 -7.06
C GLU A 130 22.59 -3.56 -7.45
N LEU A 131 22.27 -3.44 -8.76
CA LEU A 131 21.26 -2.50 -9.24
C LEU A 131 19.85 -2.92 -8.79
N PRO A 132 18.96 -1.96 -8.50
CA PRO A 132 17.57 -2.26 -8.20
C PRO A 132 16.85 -2.90 -9.38
N ALA A 133 15.82 -3.71 -9.11
CA ALA A 133 14.97 -4.30 -10.14
C ALA A 133 14.30 -3.24 -11.03
N GLU A 134 14.00 -2.07 -10.44
CA GLU A 134 13.52 -0.89 -11.16
C GLU A 134 14.47 -0.41 -12.29
N SER A 135 15.75 -0.82 -12.29
CA SER A 135 16.72 -0.44 -13.34
C SER A 135 16.50 -1.14 -14.67
N ASP A 136 15.72 -2.23 -14.70
CA ASP A 136 15.27 -2.91 -15.92
C ASP A 136 14.17 -2.07 -16.60
N TYR A 137 14.59 -0.99 -17.26
CA TYR A 137 13.69 -0.02 -17.88
C TYR A 137 13.02 -0.58 -19.13
N ASN A 138 13.72 -1.47 -19.86
CA ASN A 138 13.18 -2.05 -21.09
C ASN A 138 12.34 -3.32 -20.83
N THR A 139 12.29 -3.80 -19.58
CA THR A 139 11.52 -4.95 -19.10
C THR A 139 11.90 -6.28 -19.75
N ASP A 140 13.19 -6.47 -20.05
CA ASP A 140 13.72 -7.69 -20.66
C ASP A 140 14.27 -8.70 -19.65
N GLU A 141 14.00 -8.48 -18.36
CA GLU A 141 14.45 -9.28 -17.21
C GLU A 141 15.97 -9.24 -16.98
N THR A 142 16.71 -8.41 -17.73
CA THR A 142 18.17 -8.32 -17.66
C THR A 142 18.66 -6.89 -17.54
N ILE A 143 19.19 -6.52 -16.36
CA ILE A 143 19.74 -5.18 -16.14
C ILE A 143 21.10 -5.04 -16.84
N ASP A 144 21.13 -4.33 -17.96
CA ASP A 144 22.36 -4.04 -18.71
C ASP A 144 22.37 -2.70 -19.44
N VAL A 145 23.33 -2.51 -20.36
CA VAL A 145 23.48 -1.25 -21.10
C VAL A 145 22.29 -0.92 -22.00
N ARG A 146 21.43 -1.90 -22.31
CA ARG A 146 20.20 -1.71 -23.08
C ARG A 146 19.17 -0.92 -22.29
N ASP A 147 19.14 -1.06 -20.97
CA ASP A 147 18.29 -0.22 -20.09
C ASP A 147 18.74 1.22 -20.11
N ALA A 148 20.05 1.44 -19.92
CA ALA A 148 20.65 2.76 -20.01
C ALA A 148 20.35 3.41 -21.38
N SER A 149 20.47 2.64 -22.46
CA SER A 149 20.11 3.10 -23.82
C SER A 149 18.64 3.44 -23.94
N ALA A 150 17.74 2.62 -23.40
CA ALA A 150 16.30 2.85 -23.46
C ALA A 150 15.90 4.12 -22.68
N ILE A 151 16.50 4.35 -21.51
CA ILE A 151 16.34 5.60 -20.74
C ILE A 151 16.83 6.80 -21.56
N ALA A 152 18.02 6.72 -22.17
CA ALA A 152 18.56 7.81 -22.97
C ALA A 152 17.67 8.15 -24.18
N VAL A 153 17.15 7.13 -24.87
CA VAL A 153 16.20 7.31 -25.99
C VAL A 153 14.90 7.94 -25.52
N PHE A 154 14.35 7.47 -24.40
CA PHE A 154 13.14 8.03 -23.80
C PHE A 154 13.32 9.52 -23.48
N LEU A 155 14.41 9.88 -22.80
CA LEU A 155 14.70 11.26 -22.43
C LEU A 155 14.87 12.17 -23.66
N ALA A 156 15.54 11.68 -24.70
CA ALA A 156 15.71 12.42 -25.94
C ALA A 156 14.38 12.68 -26.66
N LEU A 157 13.49 11.69 -26.73
CA LEU A 157 12.17 11.82 -27.35
C LEU A 157 11.25 12.79 -26.61
N HIS A 158 11.35 12.84 -25.28
CA HIS A 158 10.55 13.73 -24.45
C HIS A 158 11.11 15.16 -24.39
N SER A 159 12.43 15.32 -24.59
CA SER A 159 13.09 16.63 -24.67
C SER A 159 12.81 17.38 -25.99
N LEU A 160 12.31 16.70 -27.03
CA LEU A 160 11.99 17.27 -28.34
C LEU A 160 10.53 17.75 -28.49
N LYS A 161 9.67 17.49 -27.49
CA LYS A 161 8.23 17.85 -27.53
C LYS A 161 7.90 19.18 -26.85
N SER A 162 8.91 19.95 -26.42
CA SER A 162 8.76 21.21 -25.69
C SER A 162 9.06 22.47 -26.54
N GLU A 163 8.76 22.44 -27.84
CA GLU A 163 8.79 23.62 -28.73
C GLU A 163 7.40 23.93 -29.31
#